data_AF-A0A0D3FKY5-F1
#
_entry.id   AF-A0A0D3FKY5-F1
#
_cell.length_a   1.000
_cell.length_b   1.000
_cell.length_c   1.000
_cell.angle_alpha   90.00
_cell.angle_beta   90.00
_cell.angle_gamma   90.00
#
_symmetry.space_group_name_H-M   'P 1'
#
loop_
_entity.id
_entity.type
_entity.pdbx_description
1 polymer ?
#
loop_
_entity_poly.entity_id
_entity_poly.type
_entity_poly.pdbx_seq_one_letter_code
_entity_poly.pdbx_strand_id
1 'polypeptide(L)'
;MDVQGKRKAGACRLGGGKRRAVAVVEVEERDWTSLHGDIANHIAERLLAGDGGVKDYMAFRAVCSRWSASTADPRDPTLANPRFRPHG
;
A
#
# COMPACT_ATOMS: atom_id res chain seq x y z
N MET A 1 -4.37 8.79 29.76
CA MET A 1 -3.40 8.05 28.94
C MET A 1 -3.90 6.63 28.88
N ASP A 2 -4.55 6.20 27.79
CA ASP A 2 -4.78 4.78 27.47
C ASP A 2 -5.21 4.72 25.99
N VAL A 3 -4.22 4.48 25.13
CA VAL A 3 -4.43 4.12 23.73
C VAL A 3 -4.43 2.60 23.69
N GLN A 4 -5.46 1.96 23.16
CA GLN A 4 -5.32 0.58 22.69
C GLN A 4 -6.40 0.28 21.64
N GLY A 5 -5.98 0.46 20.38
CA GLY A 5 -6.74 0.03 19.22
C GLY A 5 -6.89 -1.48 19.19
N LYS A 6 -8.10 -1.95 18.87
CA LYS A 6 -8.43 -3.37 18.72
C LYS A 6 -8.93 -3.56 17.30
N ARG A 7 -8.06 -3.99 16.39
CA ARG A 7 -8.46 -4.40 15.03
C ARG A 7 -8.17 -5.89 14.87
N LYS A 8 -9.25 -6.69 14.82
CA LYS A 8 -9.19 -8.12 14.48
C LYS A 8 -8.94 -8.27 12.98
N ALA A 9 -7.97 -9.10 12.61
CA ALA A 9 -7.76 -9.53 11.23
C ALA A 9 -8.61 -10.78 10.96
N GLY A 10 -9.47 -10.72 9.94
CA GLY A 10 -10.20 -11.87 9.41
C GLY A 10 -9.31 -12.68 8.46
N ALA A 11 -9.30 -14.00 8.62
CA ALA A 11 -8.55 -14.93 7.77
C ALA A 11 -9.34 -15.24 6.49
N CYS A 12 -8.73 -15.02 5.33
CA CYS A 12 -9.27 -15.48 4.05
C CYS A 12 -8.87 -16.95 3.82
N ARG A 13 -9.85 -17.86 3.76
CA ARG A 13 -9.62 -19.25 3.32
C ARG A 13 -9.88 -19.33 1.82
N LEU A 14 -8.86 -19.73 1.04
CA LEU A 14 -9.03 -19.99 -0.39
C LEU A 14 -9.20 -21.49 -0.63
N GLY A 15 -10.36 -21.86 -1.16
CA GLY A 15 -10.72 -23.23 -1.54
C GLY A 15 -9.98 -23.70 -2.79
N GLY A 16 -9.72 -25.00 -2.82
CA GLY A 16 -8.98 -25.67 -3.88
C GLY A 16 -9.77 -25.84 -5.17
N GLY A 17 -9.07 -25.67 -6.30
CA GLY A 17 -9.57 -25.98 -7.63
C GLY A 17 -8.42 -26.48 -8.50
N LYS A 18 -8.44 -27.78 -8.80
CA LYS A 18 -7.54 -28.48 -9.74
C LYS A 18 -7.55 -27.76 -11.10
N ARG A 19 -6.45 -27.15 -11.51
CA ARG A 19 -6.25 -26.66 -12.89
C ARG A 19 -4.92 -27.15 -13.44
N ARG A 20 -4.98 -27.55 -14.71
CA ARG A 20 -3.95 -28.11 -15.60
C ARG A 20 -2.59 -27.43 -15.41
N ALA A 21 -1.50 -28.23 -15.37
CA ALA A 21 -0.15 -27.75 -15.14
C ALA A 21 0.30 -26.79 -16.25
N VAL A 22 0.22 -25.50 -15.96
CA VAL A 22 0.90 -24.43 -16.68
C VAL A 22 2.35 -24.45 -16.20
N ALA A 23 3.32 -24.29 -17.11
CA ALA A 23 4.72 -24.16 -16.74
C ALA A 23 4.83 -23.06 -15.67
N VAL A 24 5.23 -23.46 -14.45
CA VAL A 24 5.44 -22.54 -13.35
C VAL A 24 6.73 -21.81 -13.68
N VAL A 25 6.60 -20.68 -14.38
CA VAL A 25 7.61 -19.64 -14.25
C VAL A 25 7.53 -19.24 -12.80
N GLU A 26 8.55 -19.56 -12.00
CA GLU A 26 8.69 -19.03 -10.66
C GLU A 26 8.93 -17.53 -10.81
N VAL A 27 7.83 -16.79 -10.99
CA VAL A 27 7.79 -15.40 -10.62
C VAL A 27 7.97 -15.47 -9.11
N GLU A 28 9.19 -15.21 -8.65
CA GLU A 28 9.46 -14.87 -7.25
C GLU A 28 8.46 -13.77 -6.89
N GLU A 29 7.33 -14.18 -6.32
CA GLU A 29 6.30 -13.30 -5.80
C GLU A 29 6.94 -12.63 -4.59
N ARG A 30 7.72 -11.57 -4.86
CA ARG A 30 8.36 -10.77 -3.82
C ARG A 30 7.25 -10.29 -2.90
N ASP A 31 7.25 -10.81 -1.67
CA ASP A 31 6.33 -10.38 -0.65
C ASP A 31 6.70 -8.96 -0.21
N TRP A 32 6.15 -7.99 -0.94
CA TRP A 32 6.27 -6.57 -0.66
C TRP A 32 5.73 -6.19 0.72
N THR A 33 4.91 -7.05 1.35
CA THR A 33 4.45 -6.80 2.72
C THR A 33 5.57 -6.92 3.74
N SER A 34 6.68 -7.62 3.43
CA SER A 34 7.86 -7.70 4.31
C SER A 34 8.65 -6.39 4.37
N LEU A 35 8.48 -5.49 3.40
CA LEU A 35 9.14 -4.19 3.36
C LEU A 35 8.74 -3.35 4.59
N HIS A 36 9.72 -2.69 5.19
CA HIS A 36 9.50 -1.83 6.35
C HIS A 36 8.72 -0.56 5.93
N GLY A 37 7.78 -0.13 6.78
CA GLY A 37 6.88 0.98 6.50
C GLY A 37 7.57 2.34 6.31
N ASP A 38 8.76 2.53 6.87
CA ASP A 38 9.62 3.71 6.68
C ASP A 38 10.12 3.82 5.24
N ILE A 39 10.57 2.70 4.64
CA ILE A 39 10.98 2.63 3.24
C ILE A 39 9.76 2.87 2.35
N ALA A 40 8.62 2.26 2.68
CA ALA A 40 7.37 2.50 1.95
C ALA A 40 6.96 3.99 1.99
N ASN A 41 7.11 4.65 3.14
CA ASN A 41 6.84 6.08 3.28
C ASN A 41 7.82 6.93 2.45
N HIS A 42 9.11 6.59 2.45
CA HIS A 42 10.12 7.30 1.64
C HIS A 42 9.85 7.19 0.14
N ILE A 43 9.43 6.01 -0.33
CA ILE A 43 9.01 5.82 -1.73
C ILE A 43 7.78 6.70 -2.01
N ALA A 44 6.78 6.68 -1.13
CA ALA A 44 5.58 7.50 -1.25
C ALA A 44 5.89 9.01 -1.35
N GLU A 45 6.81 9.52 -0.53
CA GLU A 45 7.24 10.92 -0.57
C GLU A 45 7.91 11.27 -1.90
N ARG A 46 8.72 10.36 -2.45
CA ARG A 46 9.34 10.55 -3.77
C ARG A 46 8.34 10.53 -4.91
N LEU A 47 7.34 9.64 -4.86
CA LEU A 47 6.27 9.58 -5.85
C LEU A 47 5.46 10.89 -5.88
N LEU A 48 5.19 11.47 -4.70
CA LEU A 48 4.49 12.74 -4.57
C LEU A 48 5.33 13.96 -4.99
N ALA A 49 6.66 13.86 -4.93
CA ALA A 49 7.57 14.93 -5.33
C ALA A 49 7.95 14.90 -6.82
N GLY A 50 7.78 13.76 -7.49
CA GLY A 50 8.08 13.60 -8.91
C GLY A 50 6.88 13.84 -9.84
N ASP A 51 7.11 13.69 -11.14
CA ASP A 51 6.11 13.93 -12.19
C ASP A 51 4.89 12.98 -12.14
N GLY A 52 5.05 11.83 -11.47
CA GLY A 52 3.98 10.85 -11.24
C GLY A 52 2.86 11.31 -10.31
N GLY A 53 3.19 12.23 -9.39
CA GLY A 53 2.27 12.90 -8.50
C GLY A 53 1.31 11.96 -7.74
N VAL A 54 0.06 12.42 -7.57
CA VAL A 54 -0.96 11.72 -6.78
C VAL A 54 -1.39 10.39 -7.41
N LYS A 55 -1.28 10.22 -8.73
CA LYS A 55 -1.72 9.00 -9.42
C LYS A 55 -0.85 7.81 -9.06
N ASP A 56 0.47 7.97 -9.17
CA ASP A 56 1.41 6.89 -8.86
C ASP A 56 1.43 6.61 -7.36
N TYR A 57 1.24 7.63 -6.55
CA TYR A 57 1.02 7.49 -5.11
C TYR A 57 -0.20 6.61 -4.77
N MET A 58 -1.34 6.83 -5.45
CA MET A 58 -2.54 6.01 -5.23
C MET A 58 -2.36 4.57 -5.71
N ALA A 59 -1.68 4.36 -6.84
CA ALA A 59 -1.34 3.02 -7.33
C ALA A 59 -0.43 2.28 -6.35
N PHE A 60 0.58 2.97 -5.81
CA PHE A 60 1.47 2.44 -4.77
C PHE A 60 0.71 2.01 -3.51
N ARG A 61 -0.25 2.82 -3.04
CA ARG A 61 -1.10 2.48 -1.88
C ARG A 61 -1.99 1.27 -2.11
N ALA A 62 -2.32 0.95 -3.36
CA ALA A 62 -3.17 -0.18 -3.70
C ALA A 62 -2.45 -1.54 -3.67
N VAL A 63 -1.11 -1.56 -3.59
CA VAL A 63 -0.31 -2.80 -3.59
C VAL A 63 -0.65 -3.69 -2.39
N CYS A 64 -0.65 -3.12 -1.19
CA CYS A 64 -1.06 -3.84 0.02
C CYS A 64 -1.53 -2.90 1.13
N SER A 65 -2.34 -3.43 2.05
CA SER A 65 -2.88 -2.68 3.19
C SER A 65 -1.79 -2.18 4.14
N ARG A 66 -0.67 -2.90 4.26
CA ARG A 66 0.48 -2.49 5.09
C ARG A 66 1.12 -1.20 4.60
N TRP A 67 1.31 -1.07 3.29
CA TRP A 67 1.88 0.13 2.67
C TRP A 67 0.90 1.31 2.74
N SER A 68 -0.39 1.06 2.50
CA SER A 68 -1.44 2.07 2.69
C SER A 68 -1.46 2.59 4.13
N ALA A 69 -1.28 1.73 5.13
CA ALA A 69 -1.24 2.13 6.54
C ALA A 69 0.04 2.87 6.96
N SER A 70 1.12 2.75 6.18
CA SER A 70 2.42 3.38 6.50
C SER A 70 2.60 4.75 5.84
N THR A 71 1.59 5.24 5.10
CA THR A 71 1.68 6.46 4.29
C THR A 71 0.52 7.40 4.58
N ALA A 72 0.76 8.71 4.41
CA ALA A 72 -0.21 9.76 4.76
C ALA A 72 -1.54 9.63 4.00
N ASP A 73 -2.66 9.47 4.69
CA ASP A 73 -3.97 9.36 4.03
C ASP A 73 -4.37 10.69 3.35
N PRO A 74 -4.58 10.72 2.02
CA PRO A 74 -5.02 11.93 1.31
C PRO A 74 -6.37 12.44 1.81
N ARG A 75 -7.17 11.58 2.45
CA ARG A 75 -8.48 11.91 3.02
C ARG A 75 -8.41 12.38 4.46
N ASP A 76 -7.25 12.29 5.11
CA ASP A 76 -7.10 12.75 6.48
C ASP A 76 -7.04 14.29 6.52
N PRO A 77 -8.07 14.95 7.09
CA PRO A 77 -8.14 16.40 7.15
C PRO A 77 -7.07 17.01 8.06
N THR A 78 -6.52 16.23 9.00
CA THR A 78 -5.44 16.68 9.88
C THR A 78 -4.07 16.68 9.20
N LEU A 79 -3.94 15.91 8.12
CA LEU A 79 -2.72 15.74 7.33
C LEU A 79 -2.85 16.40 5.95
N ALA A 80 -3.64 17.48 5.83
CA ALA A 80 -3.96 18.17 4.58
C ALA A 80 -2.70 18.65 3.82
N ASN A 81 -2.03 17.71 3.15
CA ASN A 81 -0.77 17.89 2.44
C ASN A 81 -1.08 18.56 1.11
N PRO A 82 -0.52 19.76 0.83
CA PRO A 82 -0.81 20.50 -0.39
C PRO A 82 -0.56 19.70 -1.68
N ARG A 83 0.32 18.69 -1.64
CA ARG A 83 0.65 17.82 -2.78
C ARG A 83 -0.51 16.94 -3.26
N PHE A 84 -1.54 16.74 -2.43
CA PHE A 84 -2.75 16.02 -2.84
C PHE A 84 -3.78 16.91 -3.55
N ARG A 85 -3.51 18.21 -3.69
CA ARG A 85 -4.42 19.13 -4.35
C ARG A 85 -4.20 19.09 -5.86
N PRO A 86 -5.25 19.28 -6.67
CA PRO A 86 -5.10 19.48 -8.10
C PRO A 86 -4.21 20.72 -8.32
N HIS A 87 -3.12 20.55 -9.08
CA HIS A 87 -2.37 21.67 -9.61
C HIS A 87 -3.05 22.07 -10.93
N GLY A 88 -3.58 23.29 -10.97
CA GLY A 88 -4.27 23.86 -12.14
C GLY A 88 -3.32 24.41 -13.18
#